data_AF-A0A7W1CGL9-F1
#
_entry.id   AF-A0A7W1CGL9-F1
#
_cell.length_a   1.000
_cell.length_b   1.000
_cell.length_c   1.000
_cell.angle_alpha   90.00
_cell.angle_beta   90.00
_cell.angle_gamma   90.00
#
_symmetry.space_group_name_H-M   'P 1'
#
loop_
_entity.id
_entity.type
_entity.pdbx_description
1 polymer ?
#
loop_
_entity_poly.entity_id
_entity_poly.type
_entity_poly.pdbx_seq_one_letter_code
_entity_poly.pdbx_strand_id
1 'polypeptide(L)'
;MPPHITFEVLTKGFMDLCADRYFTSTKVLDIANRIVAGGPPSPDKEYQRFFSVYLKIVILSRYRDAVREVALQQIFETPQRRDELYMAIIEALEDLEDEYEEIEAQYEPDDE
;
A
#
# COMPACT_ATOMS: atom_id res chain seq x y z
N MET A 1 -13.15 4.51 5.08
CA MET A 1 -12.50 3.23 4.73
C MET A 1 -13.59 2.23 4.34
N PRO A 2 -13.45 1.47 3.24
CA PRO A 2 -14.46 0.51 2.79
C PRO A 2 -14.76 -0.59 3.81
N PRO A 3 -15.98 -1.16 3.86
CA PRO A 3 -16.37 -2.14 4.88
C PRO A 3 -15.59 -3.47 4.84
N HIS A 4 -15.05 -3.85 3.69
CA HIS A 4 -14.28 -5.08 3.51
C HIS A 4 -12.80 -4.93 3.94
N ILE A 5 -12.33 -3.70 4.14
CA ILE A 5 -10.99 -3.41 4.64
C ILE A 5 -11.11 -3.24 6.15
N THR A 6 -10.94 -4.36 6.87
CA THR A 6 -10.95 -4.37 8.34
C THR A 6 -9.54 -4.33 8.91
N PHE A 7 -9.42 -4.08 10.21
CA PHE A 7 -8.15 -4.14 10.91
C PHE A 7 -7.46 -5.50 10.72
N GLU A 8 -8.21 -6.60 10.84
CA GLU A 8 -7.69 -7.95 10.70
C GLU A 8 -7.13 -8.21 9.29
N VAL A 9 -7.78 -7.70 8.25
CA VAL A 9 -7.30 -7.80 6.87
C VAL A 9 -5.98 -7.05 6.69
N LEU A 10 -5.89 -5.83 7.22
CA LEU A 10 -4.68 -5.01 7.17
C LEU A 10 -3.54 -5.64 7.98
N THR A 11 -3.80 -6.07 9.21
CA THR A 11 -2.78 -6.72 10.04
C THR A 11 -2.30 -8.02 9.41
N LYS A 12 -3.20 -8.83 8.83
CA LYS A 12 -2.79 -10.05 8.13
C LYS A 12 -1.88 -9.73 6.95
N GLY A 13 -2.25 -8.76 6.11
CA GLY A 13 -1.42 -8.34 4.98
C GLY A 13 -0.05 -7.83 5.42
N PHE A 14 0.02 -7.08 6.51
CA PHE A 14 1.29 -6.62 7.08
C PHE A 14 2.15 -7.78 7.59
N MET A 15 1.57 -8.72 8.34
CA MET A 15 2.30 -9.87 8.87
C MET A 15 2.77 -10.82 7.75
N ASP A 16 1.98 -10.96 6.68
CA ASP A 16 2.38 -11.70 5.47
C ASP A 16 3.61 -11.06 4.82
N LEU A 17 3.71 -9.72 4.78
CA LEU A 17 4.93 -9.01 4.35
C LEU A 17 6.10 -9.30 5.27
N CYS A 18 5.94 -9.15 6.59
CA CYS A 18 7.02 -9.38 7.55
C CYS A 18 7.57 -10.80 7.51
N ALA A 19 6.71 -11.78 7.20
CA ALA A 19 7.10 -13.19 7.07
C ALA A 19 7.79 -13.53 5.74
N ASP A 20 7.74 -12.65 4.73
CA ASP A 20 8.36 -12.90 3.42
C ASP A 20 9.88 -12.89 3.52
N ARG A 21 10.53 -13.77 2.75
CA ARG A 21 12.00 -13.91 2.65
C ARG A 21 12.65 -12.82 1.80
N TYR A 22 11.92 -12.22 0.88
CA TYR A 22 12.44 -11.25 -0.08
C TYR A 22 11.46 -10.09 -0.23
N PHE A 23 11.88 -8.91 0.20
CA PHE A 23 11.08 -7.70 0.11
C PHE A 23 11.35 -6.99 -1.23
N THR A 24 10.29 -6.75 -1.99
CA THR A 24 10.33 -5.96 -3.23
C THR A 24 9.10 -5.07 -3.29
N SER A 25 9.24 -3.90 -3.93
CA SER A 25 8.14 -2.96 -4.19
C SER A 25 6.94 -3.67 -4.83
N THR A 26 7.18 -4.51 -5.84
CA THR A 26 6.14 -5.31 -6.51
C THR A 26 5.32 -6.18 -5.54
N LYS A 27 5.96 -6.86 -4.58
CA LYS A 27 5.25 -7.71 -3.61
C LYS A 27 4.45 -6.89 -2.60
N VAL A 28 4.99 -5.75 -2.19
CA VAL A 28 4.29 -4.79 -1.33
C VAL A 28 3.01 -4.31 -2.03
N LEU A 29 3.13 -3.92 -3.30
CA LEU A 29 2.01 -3.54 -4.14
C LEU A 29 1.00 -4.67 -4.32
N ASP A 30 1.44 -5.92 -4.52
CA ASP A 30 0.55 -7.08 -4.66
C ASP A 30 -0.31 -7.33 -3.41
N ILE A 31 0.20 -7.02 -2.21
CA ILE A 31 -0.59 -7.11 -0.98
C ILE A 31 -1.65 -6.00 -0.95
N ALA A 32 -1.28 -4.76 -1.26
CA ALA A 32 -2.23 -3.66 -1.33
C ALA A 32 -3.31 -3.89 -2.41
N ASN A 33 -2.92 -4.38 -3.60
CA ASN A 33 -3.81 -4.75 -4.70
C ASN A 33 -4.86 -5.78 -4.26
N ARG A 34 -4.43 -6.85 -3.56
CA ARG A 34 -5.35 -7.87 -3.05
C ARG A 34 -6.35 -7.33 -2.04
N ILE A 35 -5.93 -6.41 -1.17
CA ILE A 35 -6.80 -5.81 -0.16
C ILE A 35 -7.85 -4.91 -0.83
N VAL A 36 -7.45 -4.10 -1.82
CA VAL A 36 -8.34 -3.14 -2.49
C VAL A 36 -9.25 -3.81 -3.53
N ALA A 37 -8.86 -4.97 -4.09
CA ALA A 37 -9.67 -5.71 -5.07
C ALA A 37 -11.04 -6.17 -4.52
N GLY A 38 -11.24 -6.22 -3.21
CA GLY A 38 -12.53 -6.50 -2.58
C GLY A 38 -13.53 -5.35 -2.62
N GLY A 39 -13.17 -4.22 -3.24
CA GLY A 39 -14.01 -3.02 -3.34
C GLY A 39 -15.30 -3.20 -4.13
N PRO A 40 -16.36 -2.43 -3.80
CA PRO A 40 -17.55 -2.42 -4.61
C PRO A 40 -17.20 -1.93 -6.03
N PRO A 41 -17.74 -2.56 -7.08
CA PRO A 41 -17.54 -2.09 -8.44
C PRO A 41 -18.16 -0.69 -8.59
N SER A 42 -17.45 0.20 -9.28
CA SER A 42 -17.95 1.52 -9.66
C SER A 42 -18.26 1.52 -11.17
N PRO A 43 -19.37 2.16 -11.60
CA PRO A 43 -19.62 2.37 -13.04
C PRO A 43 -18.60 3.34 -13.66
N ASP A 44 -18.04 4.23 -12.85
CA ASP A 44 -16.96 5.11 -13.22
C ASP A 44 -15.61 4.42 -12.95
N LYS A 45 -14.96 3.99 -14.05
CA LYS A 45 -13.69 3.26 -14.02
C LYS A 45 -12.52 4.15 -13.63
N GLU A 46 -12.57 5.43 -13.99
CA GLU A 46 -11.49 6.36 -13.69
C GLU A 46 -11.55 6.71 -12.20
N TYR A 47 -12.75 6.97 -11.65
CA TYR A 47 -12.93 7.17 -10.21
C TYR A 47 -12.53 5.91 -9.44
N GLN A 48 -12.85 4.73 -9.98
CA GLN A 48 -12.41 3.46 -9.40
C GLN A 48 -10.89 3.33 -9.35
N ARG A 49 -10.20 3.74 -10.42
CA ARG A 49 -8.73 3.73 -10.48
C ARG A 49 -8.16 4.70 -9.46
N PHE A 50 -8.60 5.95 -9.47
CA PHE A 50 -8.18 6.99 -8.53
C PHE A 50 -8.35 6.54 -7.07
N PHE A 51 -9.56 6.09 -6.73
CA PHE A 51 -9.88 5.61 -5.38
C PHE A 51 -9.03 4.39 -4.98
N SER A 52 -8.75 3.49 -5.93
CA SER A 52 -7.90 2.32 -5.70
C SER A 52 -6.47 2.72 -5.37
N VAL A 53 -5.86 3.61 -6.16
CA VAL A 53 -4.51 4.12 -5.93
C VAL A 53 -4.43 4.82 -4.58
N TYR A 54 -5.37 5.73 -4.29
CA TYR A 54 -5.45 6.42 -3.00
C TYR A 54 -5.51 5.44 -1.82
N LEU A 55 -6.35 4.40 -1.90
CA LEU A 55 -6.43 3.41 -0.83
C LEU A 55 -5.12 2.65 -0.62
N LYS A 56 -4.42 2.29 -1.70
CA LYS A 56 -3.10 1.63 -1.60
C LYS A 56 -2.09 2.53 -0.89
N ILE A 57 -2.03 3.82 -1.24
CA ILE A 57 -1.17 4.81 -0.57
C ILE A 57 -1.47 4.85 0.93
N VAL A 58 -2.75 4.91 1.31
CA VAL A 58 -3.16 4.93 2.71
C VAL A 58 -2.71 3.67 3.44
N ILE A 59 -2.91 2.49 2.85
CA ILE A 59 -2.53 1.19 3.44
C ILE A 59 -1.01 1.12 3.62
N LEU A 60 -0.25 1.41 2.56
CA LEU A 60 1.21 1.30 2.58
C LEU A 60 1.84 2.35 3.50
N SER A 61 1.26 3.55 3.60
CA SER A 61 1.66 4.54 4.60
C SER A 61 1.51 3.99 6.02
N ARG A 62 0.41 3.30 6.33
CA ARG A 62 0.21 2.65 7.63
C ARG A 62 1.21 1.52 7.86
N TYR A 63 1.55 0.75 6.83
CA TYR A 63 2.55 -0.30 6.95
C TYR A 63 3.95 0.26 7.18
N ARG A 64 4.35 1.32 6.47
CA ARG A 64 5.61 2.04 6.71
C ARG A 64 5.73 2.47 8.16
N ASP A 65 4.67 3.08 8.69
CA ASP A 65 4.63 3.52 10.08
C ASP A 65 4.74 2.29 11.02
N ALA A 66 3.98 1.22 10.74
CA ALA A 66 4.02 -0.02 11.53
C ALA A 66 5.39 -0.70 11.56
N VAL A 67 6.14 -0.72 10.45
CA VAL A 67 7.51 -1.28 10.39
C VAL A 67 8.43 -0.64 11.44
N ARG A 68 8.23 0.63 11.77
CA ARG A 68 9.04 1.37 12.75
C ARG A 68 8.59 1.10 14.19
N GLU A 69 7.30 0.82 14.40
CA GLU A 69 6.67 0.69 15.72
C GLU A 69 6.65 -0.76 16.25
N VAL A 70 6.77 -1.77 15.38
CA VAL A 70 6.74 -3.16 15.84
C VAL A 70 7.98 -3.56 16.64
N ALA A 71 7.79 -4.53 17.56
CA ALA A 71 8.88 -5.11 18.33
C ALA A 71 9.88 -5.85 17.43
N LEU A 72 10.98 -5.18 17.08
CA LEU A 72 11.96 -5.64 16.08
C LEU A 72 12.38 -7.10 16.28
N GLN A 73 12.77 -7.46 17.51
CA GLN A 73 13.31 -8.79 17.83
C GLN A 73 12.27 -9.92 17.79
N GLN A 74 10.97 -9.59 17.70
CA GLN A 74 9.88 -10.57 17.62
C GLN A 74 9.35 -10.74 16.20
N ILE A 75 9.47 -9.70 15.38
CA ILE A 75 8.91 -9.67 14.03
C ILE A 75 9.97 -9.91 12.96
N PHE A 76 11.18 -9.36 13.13
CA PHE A 76 12.25 -9.44 12.15
C PHE A 76 13.43 -10.22 12.71
N GLU A 77 14.01 -11.09 11.89
CA GLU A 77 15.23 -11.83 12.24
C GLU A 77 16.43 -10.90 12.46
N THR A 78 16.50 -9.82 11.68
CA THR A 78 17.57 -8.83 11.75
C THR A 78 17.04 -7.41 11.52
N PRO A 79 17.73 -6.37 12.05
CA PRO A 79 17.43 -4.98 11.71
C PRO A 79 17.50 -4.69 10.21
N GLN A 80 18.43 -5.34 9.50
CA GLN A 80 18.59 -5.19 8.06
C GLN A 80 17.33 -5.61 7.29
N ARG A 81 16.69 -6.71 7.70
CA ARG A 81 15.44 -7.16 7.06
C ARG A 81 14.29 -6.17 7.26
N ARG A 82 14.21 -5.54 8.44
CA ARG A 82 13.25 -4.44 8.64
C ARG A 82 13.53 -3.30 7.66
N ASP A 83 14.79 -2.91 7.53
CA ASP A 83 15.19 -1.79 6.66
C ASP A 83 14.94 -2.09 5.18
N GLU A 84 15.17 -3.33 4.74
CA GLU A 84 14.83 -3.79 3.39
C GLU A 84 13.31 -3.72 3.12
N LEU A 85 12.48 -4.20 4.06
CA LEU A 85 11.02 -4.06 3.93
C LEU A 85 10.59 -2.60 3.93
N TYR A 86 11.19 -1.77 4.79
CA TYR A 86 10.91 -0.34 4.86
C TYR A 86 11.22 0.35 3.53
N MET A 87 12.38 0.06 2.92
CA MET A 87 12.76 0.60 1.61
C MET A 87 11.83 0.12 0.50
N ALA A 88 11.46 -1.17 0.49
CA ALA A 88 10.51 -1.70 -0.48
C ALA A 88 9.12 -1.03 -0.38
N ILE A 89 8.70 -0.65 0.84
CA ILE A 89 7.46 0.10 1.03
C ILE A 89 7.59 1.54 0.52
N ILE A 90 8.75 2.19 0.71
CA ILE A 90 8.99 3.54 0.17
C ILE A 90 8.95 3.52 -1.35
N GLU A 91 9.68 2.61 -1.99
CA GLU A 91 9.69 2.49 -3.45
C GLU A 91 8.27 2.24 -4.01
N ALA A 92 7.50 1.38 -3.36
CA ALA A 92 6.10 1.15 -3.73
C ALA A 92 5.18 2.37 -3.49
N LEU A 93 5.50 3.23 -2.51
CA LEU A 93 4.76 4.46 -2.28
C LEU A 93 5.08 5.51 -3.34
N GLU A 94 6.36 5.67 -3.70
CA GLU A 94 6.80 6.55 -4.78
C GLU A 94 6.10 6.20 -6.10
N ASP A 95 6.08 4.91 -6.49
CA ASP A 95 5.36 4.44 -7.69
C ASP A 95 3.86 4.80 -7.68
N LEU A 96 3.22 4.73 -6.51
CA LEU A 96 1.79 5.03 -6.37
C LEU A 96 1.50 6.52 -6.31
N GLU A 97 2.40 7.32 -5.73
CA GLU A 97 2.32 8.77 -5.68
C GLU A 97 2.46 9.32 -7.11
N ASP A 98 3.42 8.83 -7.90
CA ASP A 98 3.55 9.14 -9.33
C ASP A 98 2.25 8.79 -10.10
N GLU A 99 1.70 7.58 -9.90
CA GLU A 99 0.43 7.19 -10.53
C GLU A 99 -0.75 8.09 -10.08
N TYR A 100 -0.77 8.49 -8.81
CA TYR A 100 -1.82 9.35 -8.26
C TYR A 100 -1.77 10.75 -8.89
N GLU A 101 -0.58 11.35 -8.98
CA GLU A 101 -0.36 12.65 -9.62
C GLU A 101 -0.75 12.61 -11.11
N GLU A 102 -0.38 11.56 -11.83
CA GLU A 102 -0.76 11.37 -13.23
C GLU A 102 -2.28 11.29 -13.43
N ILE A 103 -2.99 10.62 -12.51
CA ILE A 103 -4.45 10.52 -12.55
C ILE A 103 -5.08 11.87 -12.19
N GLU A 104 -4.63 12.52 -11.11
CA GLU A 104 -5.15 13.80 -10.64
C GLU A 104 -5.02 14.90 -11.71
N ALA A 105 -3.88 14.97 -12.40
CA ALA A 105 -3.66 15.89 -13.52
C ALA A 105 -4.61 15.66 -14.71
N GLN A 106 -5.13 14.45 -14.90
CA GLN A 106 -6.15 14.17 -15.93
C GLN A 106 -7.54 14.69 -15.55
N TYR A 107 -7.81 14.90 -14.25
CA TYR A 107 -9.09 15.38 -13.73
C TYR A 107 -9.16 16.89 -13.51
N GLU A 108 -8.02 17.56 -13.37
CA GLU A 108 -7.91 19.02 -13.39
C GLU A 108 -7.29 19.48 -14.74
N PRO A 109 -7.98 19.30 -15.90
CA PRO A 109 -7.55 19.95 -17.12
C PRO A 109 -7.83 21.44 -16.97
N ASP A 110 -6.79 22.22 -16.65
CA ASP A 110 -6.70 23.68 -16.67
C ASP A 110 -8.05 24.42 -16.54
N ASP A 111 -8.32 25.00 -15.36
CA ASP A 111 -9.25 26.13 -15.23
C ASP A 111 -8.74 27.31 -16.12
N GLU A 112 -9.01 27.28 -17.43
CA GLU A 112 -8.90 28.40 -18.38
C GLU A 112 -10.25 29.11 -18.60
#